data_AF-A0A6V8E5A0-F1
#
_entry.id   AF-A0A6V8E5A0-F1
#
_cell.length_a   1.000
_cell.length_b   1.000
_cell.length_c   1.000
_cell.angle_alpha   90.00
_cell.angle_beta   90.00
_cell.angle_gamma   90.00
#
_symmetry.space_group_name_H-M   'P 1'
#
loop_
_entity.id
_entity.type
_entity.pdbx_description
1 polymer ?
#
loop_
_entity_poly.entity_id
_entity_poly.type
_entity_poly.pdbx_seq_one_letter_code
_entity_poly.pdbx_strand_id
1 'polypeptide(L)'
;MVKPSAAVMTGTSTPSVAIIGAGPGGLASALLLAKSGVDVTVFERSSSVGGRNKVFDRDGFKFDLGPTFFHYPEVIEDIFKAIGKDAHKELNLHRLDMNYRLIFGQGGVLDCTSDLDEMTERIHGLSGDSNANAFRRYVVDNRL
;
A
#
# COMPACT_ATOMS: atom_id res chain seq x y z
N MET A 1 7.29 -65.44 17.79
CA MET A 1 6.11 -64.55 17.74
C MET A 1 6.61 -63.11 17.78
N VAL A 2 6.83 -62.51 16.60
CA VAL A 2 7.36 -61.15 16.45
C VAL A 2 6.18 -60.19 16.47
N LYS A 3 6.13 -59.28 17.45
CA LYS A 3 5.17 -58.16 17.42
C LYS A 3 5.63 -57.15 16.37
N PRO A 4 4.76 -56.67 15.46
CA PRO A 4 5.10 -55.54 14.62
C PRO A 4 5.08 -54.27 15.48
N SER A 5 6.20 -53.55 15.48
CA SER A 5 6.27 -52.17 15.99
C SER A 5 5.56 -51.27 14.99
N ALA A 6 4.38 -50.76 15.36
CA ALA A 6 3.73 -49.69 14.61
C ALA A 6 4.51 -48.39 14.85
N ALA A 7 5.31 -47.97 13.88
CA ALA A 7 5.82 -46.62 13.83
C ALA A 7 4.63 -45.68 13.59
N VAL A 8 4.19 -44.99 14.65
CA VAL A 8 3.25 -43.88 14.54
C VAL A 8 4.02 -42.70 13.96
N MET A 9 3.90 -42.50 12.64
CA MET A 9 4.36 -41.28 11.95
C MET A 9 3.34 -40.17 12.20
N THR A 10 3.34 -39.60 13.41
CA THR A 10 2.63 -38.35 13.71
C THR A 10 3.61 -37.19 13.55
N GLY A 11 3.74 -36.70 12.33
CA GLY A 11 4.53 -35.52 12.05
C GLY A 11 4.12 -34.94 10.71
N THR A 12 3.04 -34.17 10.68
CA THR A 12 2.86 -33.23 9.57
C THR A 12 3.94 -32.17 9.75
N SER A 13 5.06 -32.30 9.05
CA SER A 13 6.12 -31.30 9.10
C SER A 13 5.55 -29.97 8.62
N THR A 14 5.68 -28.92 9.43
CA THR A 14 5.31 -27.57 9.02
C THR A 14 5.99 -27.23 7.69
N PRO A 15 5.23 -26.82 6.65
CA PRO A 15 5.85 -26.40 5.39
C PRO A 15 6.83 -25.25 5.64
N SER A 16 8.00 -25.29 4.99
CA SER A 16 9.00 -24.23 5.06
C SER A 16 9.12 -23.53 3.71
N VAL A 17 9.21 -22.19 3.72
CA VAL A 17 9.30 -21.36 2.52
C VAL A 17 10.42 -20.34 2.66
N ALA A 18 11.27 -20.26 1.63
CA ALA A 18 12.26 -19.21 1.48
C ALA A 18 11.73 -18.11 0.54
N ILE A 19 11.77 -16.85 0.99
CA ILE A 19 11.42 -15.67 0.19
C ILE A 19 12.71 -14.89 -0.09
N ILE A 20 12.98 -14.63 -1.37
CA ILE A 20 14.15 -13.86 -1.80
C ILE A 20 13.72 -12.42 -2.12
N GLY A 21 14.16 -11.49 -1.28
CA GLY A 21 13.89 -10.05 -1.36
C GLY A 21 12.89 -9.59 -0.29
N ALA A 22 13.29 -8.63 0.53
CA ALA A 22 12.45 -8.04 1.59
C ALA A 22 11.83 -6.71 1.14
N GLY A 23 11.31 -6.65 -0.08
CA GLY A 23 10.46 -5.56 -0.55
C GLY A 23 9.00 -5.72 -0.10
N PRO A 24 8.10 -4.76 -0.40
CA PRO A 24 6.70 -4.82 0.02
C PRO A 24 5.98 -6.12 -0.33
N GLY A 25 6.17 -6.63 -1.56
CA GLY A 25 5.60 -7.90 -1.98
C GLY A 25 6.13 -9.10 -1.19
N GLY A 26 7.45 -9.19 -0.99
CA GLY A 26 8.06 -10.27 -0.23
C GLY A 26 7.66 -10.25 1.25
N LEU A 27 7.58 -9.07 1.86
CA LEU A 27 7.12 -8.90 3.23
C LEU A 27 5.63 -9.21 3.38
N ALA A 28 4.78 -8.78 2.43
CA ALA A 28 3.36 -9.13 2.43
C ALA A 28 3.15 -10.65 2.31
N SER A 29 3.85 -11.31 1.39
CA SER A 29 3.82 -12.77 1.26
C SER A 29 4.30 -13.46 2.55
N ALA A 30 5.38 -12.96 3.17
CA ALA A 30 5.88 -13.50 4.43
C ALA A 30 4.84 -13.42 5.54
N LEU A 31 4.17 -12.28 5.70
CA LEU A 31 3.13 -12.07 6.71
C LEU A 31 1.95 -13.04 6.52
N LEU A 32 1.45 -13.18 5.29
CA LEU A 32 0.32 -14.04 4.98
C LEU A 32 0.66 -15.53 5.16
N LEU A 33 1.83 -15.97 4.69
CA LEU A 33 2.28 -17.36 4.83
C LEU A 33 2.54 -17.71 6.31
N ALA A 34 3.21 -16.83 7.05
CA ALA A 34 3.45 -17.03 8.47
C ALA A 34 2.12 -17.11 9.25
N LYS A 35 1.13 -16.28 8.90
CA LYS A 35 -0.22 -16.35 9.48
C LYS A 35 -0.91 -17.69 9.21
N SER A 36 -0.65 -18.32 8.07
CA SER A 36 -1.14 -19.66 7.72
C SER A 36 -0.36 -20.81 8.39
N GLY A 37 0.61 -20.49 9.26
CA GLY A 37 1.39 -21.48 10.00
C GLY A 37 2.59 -22.04 9.23
N VAL A 38 3.00 -21.41 8.13
CA VAL A 38 4.21 -21.78 7.37
C VAL A 38 5.45 -21.22 8.07
N ASP A 39 6.52 -21.99 8.11
CA ASP A 39 7.84 -21.52 8.57
C ASP A 39 8.52 -20.72 7.44
N VAL A 40 8.61 -19.40 7.58
CA VAL A 40 9.07 -18.50 6.51
C VAL A 40 10.43 -17.91 6.86
N THR A 41 11.39 -18.06 5.95
CA THR A 41 12.68 -17.34 6.01
C THR A 41 12.76 -16.33 4.87
N VAL A 42 13.01 -15.05 5.21
CA VAL A 42 13.17 -13.98 4.22
C VAL A 42 14.66 -13.63 4.08
N PHE A 43 15.16 -13.62 2.86
CA PHE A 43 16.53 -13.25 2.52
C PHE A 43 16.55 -11.88 1.85
N GLU A 44 17.33 -10.96 2.38
CA GLU A 44 17.55 -9.64 1.78
C GLU A 44 19.05 -9.43 1.59
N ARG A 45 19.44 -8.97 0.39
CA ARG A 45 20.85 -8.70 0.07
C ARG A 45 21.36 -7.45 0.81
N SER A 46 20.47 -6.48 1.03
CA SER A 46 20.79 -5.20 1.63
C SER A 46 20.89 -5.29 3.15
N SER A 47 21.49 -4.28 3.77
CA SER A 47 21.55 -4.16 5.24
C SER A 47 20.19 -3.91 5.90
N SER A 48 19.16 -3.53 5.12
CA SER A 48 17.82 -3.25 5.62
C SER A 48 16.75 -3.74 4.64
N VAL A 49 15.58 -4.07 5.20
CA VAL A 49 14.37 -4.38 4.44
C VAL A 49 13.79 -3.13 3.76
N GLY A 50 12.76 -3.31 2.94
CA GLY A 50 12.02 -2.25 2.26
C GLY A 50 12.16 -2.28 0.74
N GLY A 51 13.18 -2.95 0.19
CA GLY A 51 13.38 -3.05 -1.26
C GLY A 51 13.51 -1.67 -1.91
N ARG A 52 12.57 -1.32 -2.82
CA ARG A 52 12.49 0.01 -3.45
C ARG A 52 11.87 1.08 -2.55
N ASN A 53 11.19 0.69 -1.47
CA ASN A 53 10.52 1.60 -0.53
C ASN A 53 11.44 1.95 0.65
N LYS A 54 12.74 2.10 0.39
CA LYS A 54 13.72 2.44 1.43
C LYS A 54 13.73 3.94 1.68
N VAL A 55 14.14 4.29 2.89
CA VAL A 55 14.41 5.65 3.31
C VAL A 55 15.91 5.91 3.29
N PHE A 56 16.31 7.00 2.65
CA PHE A 56 17.63 7.58 2.77
C PHE A 56 17.61 8.69 3.83
N ASP A 57 18.54 8.65 4.77
CA ASP A 57 18.64 9.64 5.85
C ASP A 57 19.95 10.43 5.68
N ARG A 58 19.85 11.75 5.71
CA ARG A 58 21.00 12.65 5.62
C ARG A 58 20.73 13.96 6.33
N ASP A 59 21.67 14.35 7.19
CA ASP A 59 21.67 15.65 7.89
C ASP A 59 20.35 15.94 8.65
N GLY A 60 19.72 14.88 9.19
CA GLY A 60 18.45 14.96 9.92
C GLY A 60 17.20 14.92 9.04
N PHE A 61 17.35 14.81 7.71
CA PHE A 61 16.26 14.71 6.75
C PHE A 61 16.10 13.28 6.25
N LYS A 62 14.85 12.85 6.08
CA LYS A 62 14.49 11.55 5.50
C LYS A 62 13.94 11.75 4.09
N PHE A 63 14.39 10.91 3.17
CA PHE A 63 14.01 10.91 1.77
C PHE A 63 13.56 9.52 1.36
N ASP A 64 12.31 9.39 0.94
CA ASP A 64 11.83 8.14 0.35
C ASP A 64 12.46 7.94 -1.03
N LEU A 65 13.02 6.76 -1.26
CA LEU A 65 13.65 6.39 -2.54
C LEU A 65 12.66 5.75 -3.53
N GLY A 66 11.41 5.55 -3.10
CA GLY A 66 10.39 4.83 -3.84
C GLY A 66 9.03 5.53 -3.79
N PRO A 67 7.94 4.76 -3.92
CA PRO A 67 6.59 5.29 -3.78
C PRO A 67 6.37 5.98 -2.42
N THR A 68 5.69 7.12 -2.43
CA THR A 68 5.52 7.99 -1.25
C THR A 68 4.08 8.05 -0.71
N PHE A 69 3.10 7.49 -1.43
CA PHE A 69 1.70 7.46 -1.00
C PHE A 69 0.98 6.20 -1.52
N PHE A 70 -0.10 5.85 -0.84
CA PHE A 70 -1.02 4.81 -1.29
C PHE A 70 -2.17 5.44 -2.08
N HIS A 71 -2.35 5.02 -3.34
CA HIS A 71 -3.53 5.41 -4.11
C HIS A 71 -4.75 4.52 -3.79
N TYR A 72 -4.48 3.25 -3.49
CA TYR A 72 -5.47 2.23 -3.12
C TYR A 72 -5.11 1.64 -1.75
N PRO A 73 -5.48 2.31 -0.64
CA PRO A 73 -5.19 1.80 0.70
C PRO A 73 -5.87 0.45 0.98
N GLU A 74 -6.93 0.11 0.26
CA GLU A 74 -7.71 -1.13 0.44
C GLU A 74 -6.82 -2.37 0.28
N VAL A 75 -5.81 -2.33 -0.60
CA VAL A 75 -4.89 -3.44 -0.80
C VAL A 75 -4.06 -3.73 0.46
N ILE A 76 -3.56 -2.68 1.12
CA ILE A 76 -2.75 -2.86 2.33
C ILE A 76 -3.65 -3.18 3.54
N GLU A 77 -4.86 -2.62 3.56
CA GLU A 77 -5.90 -2.95 4.55
C GLU A 77 -6.25 -4.43 4.52
N ASP A 78 -6.48 -5.02 3.35
CA ASP A 78 -6.81 -6.44 3.20
C ASP A 78 -5.67 -7.35 3.70
N ILE A 79 -4.42 -7.00 3.41
CA ILE A 79 -3.24 -7.75 3.88
C ILE A 79 -3.16 -7.74 5.41
N PHE A 80 -3.30 -6.55 6.03
CA PHE A 80 -3.21 -6.43 7.49
C PHE A 80 -4.42 -7.08 8.18
N LYS A 81 -5.62 -6.93 7.61
CA LYS A 81 -6.84 -7.58 8.09
C LYS A 81 -6.70 -9.09 8.07
N ALA A 82 -6.13 -9.68 7.03
CA ALA A 82 -5.91 -11.12 6.93
C ALA A 82 -5.03 -11.68 8.07
N ILE A 83 -4.11 -10.87 8.60
CA ILE A 83 -3.28 -11.24 9.76
C ILE A 83 -3.88 -10.82 11.11
N GLY A 84 -5.06 -10.20 11.11
CA GLY A 84 -5.77 -9.74 12.32
C GLY A 84 -5.27 -8.40 12.84
N LYS A 85 -4.74 -7.55 11.97
CA LYS A 85 -4.21 -6.21 12.27
C LYS A 85 -4.94 -5.12 11.50
N ASP A 86 -4.75 -3.88 11.94
CA ASP A 86 -5.25 -2.68 11.28
C ASP A 86 -4.07 -1.95 10.60
N ALA A 87 -4.14 -1.80 9.27
CA ALA A 87 -3.09 -1.15 8.49
C ALA A 87 -2.90 0.33 8.89
N HIS A 88 -3.98 1.06 9.16
CA HIS A 88 -3.91 2.49 9.49
C HIS A 88 -3.12 2.72 10.77
N LYS A 89 -3.39 1.90 11.78
CA LYS A 89 -2.69 1.94 13.06
C LYS A 89 -1.24 1.46 12.95
N GLU A 90 -1.01 0.32 12.32
CA GLU A 90 0.32 -0.31 12.28
C GLU A 90 1.31 0.44 11.38
N LEU A 91 0.82 1.07 10.31
CA LEU A 91 1.63 1.87 9.39
C LEU A 91 1.56 3.37 9.64
N ASN A 92 0.76 3.81 10.63
CA ASN A 92 0.52 5.23 10.92
C ASN A 92 0.11 5.99 9.65
N LEU A 93 -0.92 5.51 8.95
CA LEU A 93 -1.39 6.13 7.71
C LEU A 93 -2.11 7.44 8.00
N HIS A 94 -1.74 8.48 7.26
CA HIS A 94 -2.38 9.79 7.32
C HIS A 94 -3.12 10.05 6.00
N ARG A 95 -4.41 10.33 6.08
CA ARG A 95 -5.20 10.73 4.92
C ARG A 95 -4.77 12.13 4.49
N LEU A 96 -4.52 12.29 3.20
CA LEU A 96 -4.30 13.59 2.57
C LEU A 96 -5.58 13.99 1.84
N ASP A 97 -6.19 15.11 2.27
CA ASP A 97 -7.42 15.60 1.63
C ASP A 97 -7.12 16.30 0.30
N MET A 98 -5.95 16.94 0.20
CA MET A 98 -5.43 17.46 -1.08
C MET A 98 -4.52 16.41 -1.72
N ASN A 99 -4.83 16.05 -2.96
CA ASN A 99 -4.08 15.06 -3.74
C ASN A 99 -2.77 15.65 -4.25
N TYR A 100 -2.85 16.78 -4.96
CA TYR A 100 -1.72 17.51 -5.53
C TYR A 100 -2.16 18.92 -5.95
N ARG A 101 -1.19 19.81 -6.19
CA ARG A 101 -1.42 21.17 -6.71
C ARG A 101 -0.88 21.28 -8.14
N LEU A 102 -1.73 21.74 -9.06
CA LEU A 102 -1.32 22.16 -10.40
C LEU A 102 -1.04 23.65 -10.39
N ILE A 103 0.13 24.04 -10.90
CA ILE A 103 0.53 25.43 -11.10
C ILE A 103 0.69 25.65 -12.60
N PHE A 104 -0.14 26.52 -13.17
CA PHE A 104 -0.13 26.78 -14.61
C PHE A 104 0.87 27.88 -14.93
N GLY A 105 1.74 27.64 -15.92
CA GLY A 105 2.84 28.56 -16.25
C GLY A 105 2.41 29.96 -16.72
N GLN A 106 1.17 30.11 -17.19
CA GLN A 106 0.56 31.40 -17.57
C GLN A 106 -0.21 32.07 -16.42
N GLY A 107 -0.12 31.52 -15.20
CA GLY A 107 -0.93 31.91 -14.06
C GLY A 107 -2.13 30.99 -13.85
N GLY A 108 -2.58 30.91 -12.60
CA GLY A 108 -3.62 30.00 -12.15
C GLY A 108 -3.07 28.83 -11.34
N VAL A 109 -3.85 28.40 -10.36
CA VAL A 109 -3.55 27.28 -9.47
C VAL A 109 -4.80 26.43 -9.34
N LEU A 110 -4.64 25.11 -9.33
CA LEU A 110 -5.71 24.17 -9.00
C LEU A 110 -5.23 23.21 -7.93
N ASP A 111 -5.85 23.28 -6.77
CA ASP A 111 -5.66 22.29 -5.72
C ASP A 111 -6.59 21.11 -6.01
N CYS A 112 -6.03 19.96 -6.37
CA CYS A 112 -6.80 18.79 -6.70
C CYS A 112 -7.22 18.05 -5.42
N THR A 113 -8.49 17.67 -5.34
CA THR A 113 -9.10 16.92 -4.23
C THR A 113 -9.94 15.78 -4.79
N SER A 114 -10.21 14.78 -3.96
CA SER A 114 -11.09 13.66 -4.28
C SER A 114 -12.56 13.95 -3.94
N ASP A 115 -12.83 15.06 -3.22
CA ASP A 115 -14.18 15.56 -3.01
C ASP A 115 -14.73 16.17 -4.32
N LEU A 116 -15.83 15.61 -4.82
CA LEU A 116 -16.37 15.97 -6.12
C LEU A 116 -16.89 17.42 -6.12
N ASP A 117 -17.59 17.83 -5.07
CA ASP A 117 -18.22 19.15 -5.02
C ASP A 117 -17.14 20.23 -4.85
N GLU A 118 -16.16 19.99 -3.99
CA GLU A 118 -15.02 20.89 -3.81
C GLU A 118 -14.17 20.97 -5.09
N MET A 119 -13.89 19.85 -5.75
CA MET A 119 -13.14 19.85 -7.01
C MET A 119 -13.90 20.60 -8.11
N THR A 120 -15.22 20.41 -8.22
CA THR A 120 -16.07 21.14 -9.17
C THR A 120 -16.03 22.64 -8.90
N GLU A 121 -16.10 23.08 -7.64
CA GLU A 121 -16.03 24.51 -7.30
C GLU A 121 -14.65 25.11 -7.59
N ARG A 122 -13.57 24.37 -7.33
CA ARG A 122 -12.21 24.82 -7.67
C ARG A 122 -12.02 24.97 -9.18
N ILE A 123 -12.58 24.05 -9.98
CA ILE A 123 -12.58 24.15 -11.45
C ILE A 123 -13.45 25.32 -11.92
N HIS A 124 -14.59 25.57 -11.27
CA HIS A 124 -15.43 26.73 -11.55
C HIS A 124 -14.66 28.04 -11.33
N GLY A 125 -14.00 28.20 -10.19
CA GLY A 125 -13.18 29.37 -9.90
C GLY A 125 -12.03 29.58 -10.89
N LEU A 126 -11.43 28.50 -11.40
CA LEU A 126 -10.33 28.59 -12.36
C LEU A 126 -10.78 28.82 -13.81
N SER A 127 -11.89 28.20 -14.22
CA SER A 127 -12.20 27.99 -15.65
C SER A 127 -13.68 28.14 -16.02
N GLY A 128 -14.52 28.60 -15.10
CA GLY A 128 -15.92 28.94 -15.33
C GLY A 128 -16.88 27.74 -15.35
N ASP A 129 -18.18 28.06 -15.38
CA ASP A 129 -19.29 27.11 -15.23
C ASP A 129 -19.26 25.95 -16.24
N SER A 130 -18.95 26.25 -17.51
CA SER A 130 -18.96 25.24 -18.58
C SER A 130 -18.02 24.07 -18.26
N ASN A 131 -16.82 24.38 -17.81
CA ASN A 131 -15.79 23.39 -17.49
C ASN A 131 -16.10 22.66 -16.18
N ALA A 132 -16.60 23.37 -15.16
CA ALA A 132 -17.00 22.77 -13.89
C ALA A 132 -18.12 21.74 -14.08
N ASN A 133 -19.15 22.10 -14.85
CA ASN A 133 -20.26 21.20 -15.18
C ASN A 133 -19.82 20.01 -16.02
N ALA A 134 -18.92 20.24 -16.99
CA ALA A 134 -18.36 19.16 -17.82
C ALA A 134 -17.54 18.16 -16.99
N PHE A 135 -16.72 18.64 -16.06
CA PHE A 135 -15.97 17.79 -15.13
C PHE A 135 -16.89 16.95 -14.26
N ARG A 136 -17.88 17.58 -13.62
CA ARG A 136 -18.82 16.86 -12.74
C ARG A 136 -19.55 15.76 -13.51
N ARG A 137 -20.05 16.07 -14.70
CA ARG A 137 -20.70 15.09 -15.58
C ARG A 137 -19.75 13.94 -15.92
N TYR A 138 -18.52 14.24 -16.34
CA TYR A 138 -17.52 13.21 -16.65
C TYR A 138 -17.29 12.26 -15.47
N VAL A 139 -17.10 12.79 -14.25
CA VAL A 139 -16.85 11.93 -13.08
C VAL A 139 -18.07 11.09 -12.73
N VAL A 140 -19.28 11.67 -12.76
CA VAL A 140 -20.52 10.94 -12.44
C VAL A 140 -20.79 9.84 -13.47
N ASP A 141 -20.63 10.12 -14.75
CA ASP A 141 -20.90 9.17 -15.83
C ASP A 141 -19.91 7.98 -15.85
N ASN A 142 -18.73 8.13 -15.21
CA ASN A 142 -17.67 7.13 -15.19
C ASN A 142 -17.41 6.51 -13.80
N ARG A 143 -18.24 6.82 -12.80
CA ARG A 143 -18.21 6.09 -11.52
C ARG A 143 -18.95 4.76 -11.69
N LEU A 144 -18.20 3.66 -11.71
CA LEU A 144 -18.70 2.29 -11.63
C LEU A 144 -19.17 1.95 -10.22
#